data_AF-A0A2U3YDL6-F1
#
_entry.id   AF-A0A2U3YDL6-F1
#
_cell.length_a   1.000
_cell.length_b   1.000
_cell.length_c   1.000
_cell.angle_alpha   90.00
_cell.angle_beta   90.00
_cell.angle_gamma   90.00
#
_symmetry.space_group_name_H-M   'P 1'
#
loop_
_entity.id
_entity.type
_entity.pdbx_description
1 polymer ?
#
loop_
_entity_poly.entity_id
_entity_poly.type
_entity_poly.pdbx_seq_one_letter_code
_entity_poly.pdbx_strand_id
1 'polypeptide(L)'
;MESSSSSPQPTQSDPLEAFPQRNLEPGDIAVLVLYFLFVLAVGLWSTVKTKRDTVKGYFLAGGDMVWWPVGASLFASNVGSGHFVGLAGSGAAAGLSVTAYELNGLFSVLMLAWIFLPIYIAGQVTTMPEYLRKRFGGNRISVILAVLYLFIYIFTKISVDMYAGAIFIQQSLHLDLYLAIVGLLAITALYTVAGGLAAVIYTDALQTLIMLIGALILMGYSFAAVGGMEGLKEKYFLAVASNRSENNSCGLPREDAFHIFRDPLTSDLPWPGILLGMSIPSLWYWCTDQVQGT
;
A
#
# COMPACT_ATOMS: atom_id res chain seq x y z
N MET A 1 -9.60 31.05 -53.49
CA MET A 1 -10.45 30.01 -52.89
C MET A 1 -9.67 28.73 -52.95
N GLU A 2 -8.85 28.46 -51.94
CA GLU A 2 -8.26 27.13 -51.73
C GLU A 2 -8.46 26.81 -50.25
N SER A 3 -9.18 25.71 -50.06
CA SER A 3 -9.79 25.24 -48.83
C SER A 3 -8.75 24.65 -47.89
N SER A 4 -8.66 25.21 -46.69
CA SER A 4 -8.00 24.64 -45.53
C SER A 4 -8.64 23.29 -45.14
N SER A 5 -7.94 22.19 -45.39
CA SER A 5 -8.29 20.87 -44.84
C SER A 5 -7.75 20.77 -43.42
N SER A 6 -8.63 20.97 -42.44
CA SER A 6 -8.38 20.68 -41.02
C SER A 6 -8.22 19.17 -40.83
N SER A 7 -7.00 18.74 -40.50
CA SER A 7 -6.75 17.37 -40.02
C SER A 7 -7.56 17.12 -38.73
N PRO A 8 -8.15 15.93 -38.52
CA PRO A 8 -8.85 15.63 -37.28
C PRO A 8 -7.84 15.61 -36.13
N GLN A 9 -8.12 16.34 -35.06
CA GLN A 9 -7.43 16.16 -33.79
C GLN A 9 -7.58 14.69 -33.34
N PRO A 10 -6.52 14.01 -32.89
CA PRO A 10 -6.68 12.68 -32.34
C PRO A 10 -7.59 12.79 -31.11
N THR A 11 -8.66 12.00 -31.09
CA THR A 11 -9.51 11.78 -29.93
C THR A 11 -8.62 11.51 -28.73
N GLN A 12 -8.75 12.34 -27.71
CA GLN A 12 -8.11 12.20 -26.42
C GLN A 12 -8.65 10.91 -25.79
N SER A 13 -8.04 9.78 -26.12
CA SER A 13 -8.37 8.48 -25.51
C SER A 13 -8.07 8.62 -24.03
N ASP A 14 -9.08 8.41 -23.18
CA ASP A 14 -8.87 8.37 -21.74
C ASP A 14 -7.72 7.38 -21.46
N PRO A 15 -6.68 7.79 -20.68
CA PRO A 15 -5.50 6.94 -20.41
C PRO A 15 -5.84 5.56 -19.80
N LEU A 16 -7.09 5.35 -19.41
CA LEU A 16 -7.62 4.16 -18.75
C LEU A 16 -8.27 3.13 -19.69
N GLU A 17 -8.41 3.41 -21.00
CA GLU A 17 -8.90 2.42 -21.99
C GLU A 17 -7.87 1.33 -22.35
N ALA A 18 -6.68 1.37 -21.76
CA ALA A 18 -5.58 0.44 -22.06
C ALA A 18 -5.82 -1.01 -21.58
N PHE A 19 -6.90 -1.28 -20.83
CA PHE A 19 -7.20 -2.60 -20.29
C PHE A 19 -8.41 -3.24 -21.01
N PRO A 20 -8.34 -4.53 -21.41
CA PRO A 20 -9.48 -5.23 -21.99
C PRO A 20 -10.68 -5.16 -21.05
N GLN A 21 -11.78 -4.56 -21.50
CA GLN A 21 -13.04 -4.45 -20.76
C GLN A 21 -13.67 -5.84 -20.62
N ARG A 22 -13.27 -6.60 -19.59
CA ARG A 22 -13.94 -7.86 -19.22
C ARG A 22 -14.89 -7.59 -18.06
N ASN A 23 -16.18 -7.72 -18.34
CA ASN A 23 -17.20 -7.76 -17.29
C ASN A 23 -16.88 -8.89 -16.31
N LEU A 24 -16.96 -8.60 -15.00
CA LEU A 24 -16.86 -9.61 -13.95
C LEU A 24 -17.87 -10.73 -14.21
N GLU A 25 -17.42 -11.97 -14.10
CA GLU A 25 -18.32 -13.11 -14.18
C GLU A 25 -19.20 -13.13 -12.91
N PRO A 26 -20.46 -13.59 -12.96
CA PRO A 26 -21.30 -13.66 -11.77
C PRO A 26 -20.65 -14.41 -10.58
N GLY A 27 -19.74 -15.35 -10.88
CA GLY A 27 -18.92 -16.02 -9.88
C GLY A 27 -17.96 -15.08 -9.14
N ASP A 28 -17.31 -14.16 -9.84
CA ASP A 28 -16.38 -13.19 -9.25
C ASP A 28 -17.12 -12.23 -8.31
N ILE A 29 -18.31 -11.77 -8.72
CA ILE A 29 -19.17 -10.92 -7.90
C ILE A 29 -19.62 -11.65 -6.63
N ALA A 30 -20.01 -12.93 -6.75
CA ALA A 30 -20.40 -13.75 -5.60
C ALA A 30 -19.24 -13.91 -4.60
N VAL A 31 -18.03 -14.17 -5.09
CA VAL A 31 -16.82 -14.27 -4.24
C VAL A 31 -16.54 -12.94 -3.54
N LEU A 32 -16.65 -11.82 -4.24
CA LEU A 32 -16.43 -10.48 -3.69
C LEU A 32 -17.45 -10.13 -2.60
N VAL A 33 -18.74 -10.38 -2.84
CA VAL A 33 -19.79 -10.17 -1.83
C VAL A 33 -19.57 -11.07 -0.62
N LEU A 34 -19.23 -12.35 -0.84
CA LEU A 34 -18.96 -13.30 0.24
C LEU A 34 -17.74 -12.88 1.06
N TYR A 35 -16.69 -12.36 0.42
CA TYR A 35 -15.53 -11.79 1.09
C TYR A 35 -15.92 -10.61 1.99
N PHE A 36 -16.67 -9.62 1.47
CA PHE A 36 -17.11 -8.48 2.28
C PHE A 36 -17.99 -8.91 3.47
N LEU A 37 -18.91 -9.85 3.25
CA LEU A 37 -19.74 -10.40 4.32
C LEU A 37 -18.90 -11.16 5.36
N PHE A 38 -17.89 -11.91 4.92
CA PHE A 38 -16.99 -12.64 5.81
C PHE A 38 -16.16 -11.69 6.67
N VAL A 39 -15.57 -10.64 6.07
CA VAL A 39 -14.81 -9.62 6.81
C VAL A 39 -15.71 -8.89 7.80
N LEU A 40 -16.91 -8.47 7.39
CA LEU A 40 -17.89 -7.86 8.29
C LEU A 40 -18.30 -8.80 9.42
N ALA A 41 -18.53 -10.08 9.14
CA ALA A 41 -18.88 -11.07 10.15
C ALA A 41 -17.74 -11.27 11.16
N VAL A 42 -16.48 -11.33 10.71
CA VAL A 42 -15.31 -11.44 11.59
C VAL A 42 -15.13 -10.18 12.42
N GLY A 43 -15.30 -8.99 11.83
CA GLY A 43 -15.26 -7.72 12.55
C GLY A 43 -16.33 -7.63 13.63
N LEU A 44 -17.59 -7.96 13.30
CA LEU A 44 -18.70 -7.98 14.25
C LEU A 44 -18.50 -9.06 15.34
N TRP A 45 -18.04 -10.25 14.98
CA TRP A 45 -17.74 -11.31 15.94
C TRP A 45 -16.62 -10.90 16.91
N SER A 46 -15.56 -10.28 16.41
CA SER A 46 -14.47 -9.75 17.23
C SER A 46 -14.94 -8.67 18.20
N THR A 47 -15.85 -7.80 17.73
CA THR A 47 -16.48 -6.74 18.54
C THR A 47 -17.33 -7.31 19.67
N VAL A 48 -18.10 -8.37 19.41
CA VAL A 48 -18.96 -9.02 20.42
C VAL A 48 -18.12 -9.81 21.43
N LYS A 49 -17.01 -10.40 20.99
CA LYS A 49 -16.11 -11.20 21.84
C LYS A 49 -15.22 -10.32 22.74
N THR A 50 -14.84 -9.13 22.26
CA THR A 50 -14.07 -8.16 23.04
C THR A 50 -15.02 -7.33 23.91
N LYS A 51 -15.14 -7.68 25.20
CA LYS A 51 -16.05 -7.01 26.14
C LYS A 51 -15.89 -5.47 26.11
N ARG A 52 -17.01 -4.77 25.92
CA ARG A 52 -17.12 -3.30 25.78
C ARG A 52 -16.86 -2.48 27.06
N ASP A 53 -16.55 -3.12 28.19
CA ASP A 53 -16.72 -2.48 29.51
C ASP A 53 -15.57 -1.59 29.98
N THR A 54 -14.56 -1.28 29.16
CA THR A 54 -13.52 -0.31 29.56
C THR A 54 -12.85 0.38 28.37
N VAL A 55 -12.64 1.70 28.45
CA VAL A 55 -11.85 2.51 27.50
C VAL A 55 -10.46 1.89 27.24
N LYS A 56 -9.90 1.23 28.25
CA LYS A 56 -8.64 0.48 28.18
C LYS A 56 -8.73 -0.78 27.30
N GLY A 57 -9.88 -1.46 27.25
CA GLY A 57 -10.12 -2.58 26.32
C GLY A 57 -10.30 -2.10 24.87
N TYR A 58 -10.88 -0.91 24.68
CA TYR A 58 -11.03 -0.28 23.37
C TYR A 58 -9.71 0.22 22.77
N PHE A 59 -8.76 0.70 23.58
CA PHE A 59 -7.47 1.25 23.11
C PHE A 59 -6.23 0.37 23.33
N LEU A 60 -6.21 -0.51 24.34
CA LEU A 60 -5.04 -1.34 24.65
C LEU A 60 -5.26 -2.82 24.41
N ALA A 61 -6.48 -3.22 24.04
CA ALA A 61 -6.85 -4.62 23.78
C ALA A 61 -6.19 -5.59 24.77
N GLY A 62 -6.24 -5.19 26.03
CA GLY A 62 -5.96 -5.98 27.22
C GLY A 62 -4.66 -6.78 27.26
N GLY A 63 -3.51 -6.35 26.73
CA GLY A 63 -2.17 -6.89 27.06
C GLY A 63 -1.88 -8.39 26.77
N ASP A 64 -2.90 -9.20 26.49
CA ASP A 64 -2.88 -10.66 26.30
C ASP A 64 -3.01 -11.04 24.81
N MET A 65 -2.72 -10.09 23.91
CA MET A 65 -2.74 -10.39 22.49
C MET A 65 -1.58 -11.31 22.11
N VAL A 66 -1.92 -12.38 21.39
CA VAL A 66 -0.92 -13.28 20.78
C VAL A 66 -0.03 -12.45 19.84
N TRP A 67 1.24 -12.81 19.70
CA TRP A 67 2.20 -12.01 18.92
C TRP A 67 1.91 -12.00 17.40
N TRP A 68 1.30 -13.05 16.85
CA TRP A 68 1.12 -13.19 15.41
C TRP A 68 0.07 -12.24 14.80
N PRO A 69 -1.13 -11.98 15.40
CA PRO A 69 -2.08 -11.00 14.87
C PRO A 69 -1.54 -9.58 14.97
N VAL A 70 -0.74 -9.28 16.01
CA VAL A 70 -0.09 -7.98 16.17
C VAL A 70 0.91 -7.73 15.03
N GLY A 71 1.76 -8.70 14.73
CA GLY A 71 2.68 -8.59 13.59
C GLY A 71 1.96 -8.53 12.24
N ALA A 72 0.89 -9.32 12.07
CA ALA A 72 0.09 -9.32 10.85
C ALA A 72 -0.69 -8.02 10.64
N SER A 73 -1.19 -7.40 11.71
CA SER A 73 -1.84 -6.08 11.68
C SER A 73 -0.83 -4.98 11.41
N LEU A 74 0.34 -5.00 12.05
CA LEU A 74 1.43 -4.06 11.74
C LEU A 74 1.83 -4.11 10.26
N PHE A 75 1.85 -5.32 9.68
CA PHE A 75 2.06 -5.51 8.26
C PHE A 75 0.89 -4.98 7.41
N ALA A 76 -0.37 -5.29 7.76
CA ALA A 76 -1.55 -4.82 7.04
C ALA A 76 -1.67 -3.30 7.03
N SER A 77 -1.41 -2.63 8.15
CA SER A 77 -1.41 -1.16 8.26
C SER A 77 -0.35 -0.50 7.38
N ASN A 78 0.67 -1.26 6.98
CA ASN A 78 1.71 -0.80 6.09
C ASN A 78 1.39 -1.07 4.61
N VAL A 79 0.74 -2.19 4.31
CA VAL A 79 0.48 -2.66 2.94
C VAL A 79 -0.94 -2.32 2.52
N GLY A 80 -1.07 -1.18 1.84
CA GLY A 80 -2.32 -0.73 1.21
C GLY A 80 -2.48 -1.17 -0.25
N SER A 81 -3.62 -0.80 -0.84
CA SER A 81 -3.88 -0.92 -2.29
C SER A 81 -2.81 -0.20 -3.13
N GLY A 82 -2.26 0.91 -2.62
CA GLY A 82 -1.15 1.63 -3.25
C GLY A 82 0.13 0.81 -3.35
N HIS A 83 0.41 -0.07 -2.38
CA HIS A 83 1.58 -0.96 -2.44
C HIS A 83 1.40 -2.02 -3.54
N PHE A 84 0.23 -2.65 -3.64
CA PHE A 84 0.00 -3.68 -4.66
C PHE A 84 0.03 -3.10 -6.09
N VAL A 85 -0.74 -2.04 -6.35
CA VAL A 85 -0.82 -1.45 -7.70
C VAL A 85 0.45 -0.65 -8.02
N GLY A 86 0.95 0.13 -7.06
CA GLY A 86 2.09 1.01 -7.23
C GLY A 86 3.42 0.27 -7.36
N LEU A 87 3.69 -0.75 -6.52
CA LEU A 87 4.92 -1.55 -6.65
C LEU A 87 4.88 -2.44 -7.89
N ALA A 88 3.73 -3.01 -8.25
CA ALA A 88 3.60 -3.75 -9.49
C ALA A 88 3.84 -2.86 -10.72
N GLY A 89 3.27 -1.65 -10.74
CA GLY A 89 3.51 -0.66 -11.81
C GLY A 89 4.97 -0.19 -11.85
N SER A 90 5.57 0.07 -10.69
CA SER A 90 6.98 0.45 -10.60
C SER A 90 7.91 -0.70 -11.01
N GLY A 91 7.56 -1.95 -10.68
CA GLY A 91 8.27 -3.14 -11.14
C GLY A 91 8.14 -3.40 -12.64
N ALA A 92 7.00 -3.05 -13.24
CA ALA A 92 6.82 -3.10 -14.70
C ALA A 92 7.64 -2.01 -15.42
N ALA A 93 7.76 -0.82 -14.84
CA ALA A 93 8.50 0.30 -15.43
C ALA A 93 10.01 0.24 -15.17
N ALA A 94 10.40 -0.11 -13.94
CA ALA A 94 11.78 -0.06 -13.46
C ALA A 94 12.34 -1.44 -13.10
N GLY A 95 11.63 -2.56 -13.23
CA GLY A 95 12.18 -3.89 -12.95
C GLY A 95 12.47 -4.17 -11.48
N LEU A 96 13.45 -5.04 -11.23
CA LEU A 96 13.78 -5.60 -9.91
C LEU A 96 14.43 -4.62 -8.93
N SER A 97 14.88 -3.44 -9.38
CA SER A 97 15.50 -2.45 -8.49
C SER A 97 14.54 -1.92 -7.44
N VAL A 98 13.23 -1.94 -7.70
CA VAL A 98 12.19 -1.51 -6.76
C VAL A 98 12.20 -2.38 -5.49
N THR A 99 12.55 -3.66 -5.60
CA THR A 99 12.67 -4.58 -4.45
C THR A 99 13.70 -4.11 -3.42
N ALA A 100 14.67 -3.28 -3.81
CA ALA A 100 15.64 -2.73 -2.88
C ALA A 100 15.01 -1.83 -1.80
N TYR A 101 13.87 -1.19 -2.10
CA TYR A 101 13.09 -0.41 -1.14
C TYR A 101 12.62 -1.30 0.03
N GLU A 102 12.02 -2.44 -0.29
CA GLU A 102 11.51 -3.40 0.69
C GLU A 102 12.64 -4.08 1.46
N LEU A 103 13.77 -4.36 0.79
CA LEU A 103 14.95 -4.92 1.44
C LEU A 103 15.55 -3.96 2.48
N ASN A 104 15.58 -2.65 2.17
CA ASN A 104 15.98 -1.64 3.14
C ASN A 104 14.99 -1.52 4.31
N GLY A 105 13.69 -1.66 4.02
CA GLY A 105 12.63 -1.70 5.02
C GLY A 105 12.80 -2.83 6.02
N LEU A 106 13.19 -4.02 5.57
CA LEU A 106 13.47 -5.17 6.45
C LEU A 106 14.51 -4.83 7.54
N PHE A 107 15.61 -4.18 7.17
CA PHE A 107 16.63 -3.76 8.15
C PHE A 107 16.10 -2.71 9.11
N SER A 108 15.25 -1.79 8.63
CA SER A 108 14.64 -0.75 9.44
C SER A 108 13.66 -1.34 10.47
N VAL A 109 12.86 -2.35 10.09
CA VAL A 109 11.96 -3.07 11.01
C VAL A 109 12.73 -3.83 12.08
N LEU A 110 13.85 -4.48 11.72
CA LEU A 110 14.73 -5.12 12.71
C LEU A 110 15.27 -4.08 13.70
N MET A 111 15.63 -2.90 13.23
CA MET A 111 16.10 -1.82 14.09
C MET A 111 14.97 -1.27 14.98
N LEU A 112 13.74 -1.14 14.46
CA LEU A 112 12.57 -0.82 15.26
C LEU A 112 12.40 -1.83 16.39
N ALA A 113 12.40 -3.13 16.08
CA ALA A 113 12.15 -4.19 17.04
C ALA A 113 13.20 -4.26 18.17
N TRP A 114 14.48 -4.08 17.84
CA TRP A 114 15.58 -4.23 18.81
C TRP A 114 15.97 -2.93 19.53
N ILE A 115 15.84 -1.77 18.89
CA ILE A 115 16.33 -0.49 19.43
C ILE A 115 15.16 0.39 19.88
N PHE A 116 14.22 0.69 18.98
CA PHE A 116 13.20 1.70 19.26
C PHE A 116 12.06 1.16 20.13
N LEU A 117 11.63 -0.08 19.91
CA LEU A 117 10.53 -0.70 20.64
C LEU A 117 10.81 -0.77 22.16
N PRO A 118 11.99 -1.22 22.63
CA PRO A 118 12.33 -1.14 24.06
C PRO A 118 12.30 0.27 24.63
N ILE A 119 12.72 1.28 23.85
CA ILE A 119 12.73 2.69 24.27
C ILE A 119 11.29 3.23 24.41
N TYR A 120 10.39 2.90 23.49
CA TYR A 120 8.99 3.32 23.56
C TYR A 120 8.24 2.68 24.72
N ILE A 121 8.48 1.38 24.96
CA ILE A 121 7.89 0.66 26.10
C ILE A 121 8.41 1.26 27.41
N ALA A 122 9.73 1.50 27.54
CA ALA A 122 10.32 2.12 28.72
C ALA A 122 9.81 3.55 28.97
N GLY A 123 9.55 4.31 27.89
CA GLY A 123 8.99 5.65 27.96
C GLY A 123 7.50 5.71 28.31
N GLN A 124 6.80 4.57 28.30
CA GLN A 124 5.34 4.46 28.45
C GLN A 124 4.61 5.45 27.54
N VAL A 125 5.00 5.49 26.27
CA VAL A 125 4.44 6.38 25.25
C VAL A 125 3.60 5.54 24.30
N THR A 126 2.46 6.09 23.92
CA THR A 126 1.55 5.42 22.97
C THR A 126 1.67 6.01 21.57
N THR A 127 2.14 7.25 21.46
CA THR A 127 2.26 7.95 20.17
C THR A 127 3.60 8.67 20.06
N MET A 128 4.07 8.85 18.81
CA MET A 128 5.32 9.60 18.57
C MET A 128 5.28 11.07 19.03
N PRO A 129 4.19 11.84 18.84
CA PRO A 129 4.12 13.19 19.38
C PRO A 129 4.18 13.21 20.91
N GLU A 130 3.65 12.20 21.59
CA GLU A 130 3.76 12.05 23.04
C GLU A 130 5.20 11.76 23.48
N TYR A 131 5.91 10.89 22.75
CA TYR A 131 7.34 10.65 22.96
C TYR A 131 8.17 11.94 22.84
N LEU A 132 7.95 12.70 21.77
CA LEU A 132 8.65 13.97 21.54
C LEU A 132 8.30 14.99 22.63
N ARG A 133 7.05 15.02 23.10
CA ARG A 133 6.62 15.86 24.23
C ARG A 133 7.38 15.53 25.51
N LYS A 134 7.50 14.24 25.86
CA LYS A 134 8.23 13.80 27.06
C LYS A 134 9.73 14.09 26.96
N ARG A 135 10.32 13.93 25.76
CA ARG A 135 11.77 14.10 25.53
C ARG A 135 12.21 15.55 25.45
N PHE A 136 11.51 16.39 24.68
CA PHE A 136 11.93 17.76 24.40
C PHE A 136 11.20 18.80 25.25
N GLY A 137 10.12 18.42 25.91
CA GLY A 137 9.26 19.35 26.64
C GLY A 137 8.44 20.26 25.71
N GLY A 138 7.35 20.80 26.24
CA GLY A 138 6.52 21.77 25.53
C GLY A 138 5.36 21.16 24.74
N ASN A 139 4.15 21.65 25.04
CA ASN A 139 2.92 21.19 24.38
C ASN A 139 2.81 21.66 22.92
N ARG A 140 3.40 22.82 22.60
CA ARG A 140 3.26 23.46 21.27
C ARG A 140 3.90 22.63 20.15
N ILE A 141 5.11 22.12 20.36
CA ILE A 141 5.85 21.34 19.36
C ILE A 141 5.13 20.02 19.09
N SER A 142 4.69 19.33 20.14
CA SER A 142 3.93 18.08 20.03
C SER A 142 2.65 18.24 19.24
N VAL A 143 1.87 19.31 19.52
CA VAL A 143 0.62 19.59 18.79
C VAL A 143 0.90 19.95 17.32
N ILE A 144 1.89 20.80 17.05
CA ILE A 144 2.24 21.17 15.66
C ILE A 144 2.66 19.93 14.87
N LEU A 145 3.50 19.07 15.45
CA LEU A 145 3.94 17.83 14.80
C LEU A 145 2.78 16.86 14.61
N ALA A 146 1.90 16.69 15.60
CA ALA A 146 0.72 15.83 15.47
C ALA A 146 -0.21 16.29 14.33
N VAL A 147 -0.47 17.61 14.25
CA VAL A 147 -1.28 18.20 13.18
C VAL A 147 -0.58 18.02 11.83
N LEU A 148 0.71 18.34 11.74
CA LEU A 148 1.48 18.18 10.50
C LEU A 148 1.46 16.74 10.01
N TYR A 149 1.69 15.76 10.89
CA TYR A 149 1.64 14.34 10.54
C TYR A 149 0.25 13.90 10.11
N LEU A 150 -0.80 14.32 10.81
CA LEU A 150 -2.18 14.03 10.41
C LEU A 150 -2.47 14.54 8.99
N PHE A 151 -2.06 15.78 8.70
CA PHE A 151 -2.20 16.36 7.36
C PHE A 151 -1.45 15.54 6.32
N ILE A 152 -0.17 15.25 6.55
CA ILE A 152 0.64 14.45 5.62
C ILE A 152 -0.02 13.09 5.39
N TYR A 153 -0.45 12.40 6.44
CA TYR A 153 -1.06 11.07 6.35
C TYR A 153 -2.36 11.05 5.52
N ILE A 154 -3.22 12.07 5.69
CA ILE A 154 -4.46 12.18 4.89
C ILE A 154 -4.15 12.41 3.41
N PHE A 155 -3.24 13.34 3.12
CA PHE A 155 -2.96 13.75 1.74
C PHE A 155 -2.04 12.80 0.97
N THR A 156 -1.17 12.05 1.64
CA THR A 156 -0.25 11.11 0.98
C THR A 156 -0.77 9.69 1.06
N LYS A 157 -0.85 9.11 2.26
CA LYS A 157 -1.22 7.71 2.48
C LYS A 157 -2.66 7.41 2.10
N ILE A 158 -3.60 8.03 2.79
CA ILE A 158 -5.03 7.73 2.60
C ILE A 158 -5.45 8.05 1.16
N SER A 159 -5.02 9.19 0.62
CA SER A 159 -5.36 9.60 -0.75
C SER A 159 -4.83 8.64 -1.82
N VAL A 160 -3.59 8.16 -1.69
CA VAL A 160 -3.00 7.20 -2.65
C VAL A 160 -3.71 5.84 -2.57
N ASP A 161 -3.97 5.33 -1.36
CA ASP A 161 -4.64 4.04 -1.19
C ASP A 161 -6.09 4.09 -1.70
N MET A 162 -6.80 5.18 -1.40
CA MET A 162 -8.15 5.42 -1.92
C MET A 162 -8.17 5.49 -3.45
N TYR A 163 -7.22 6.21 -4.05
CA TYR A 163 -7.15 6.33 -5.50
C TYR A 163 -6.81 4.98 -6.17
N ALA A 164 -5.83 4.26 -5.65
CA ALA A 164 -5.48 2.93 -6.15
C ALA A 164 -6.65 1.93 -6.01
N GLY A 165 -7.36 1.97 -4.87
CA GLY A 165 -8.55 1.15 -4.64
C GLY A 165 -9.70 1.51 -5.57
N ALA A 166 -9.92 2.81 -5.81
CA ALA A 166 -10.97 3.28 -6.71
C ALA A 166 -10.71 2.90 -8.17
N ILE A 167 -9.46 2.98 -8.63
CA ILE A 167 -9.06 2.47 -9.96
C ILE A 167 -9.40 0.98 -10.06
N PHE A 168 -9.07 0.18 -9.04
CA PHE A 168 -9.36 -1.25 -9.05
C PHE A 168 -10.87 -1.54 -9.15
N ILE A 169 -11.70 -0.78 -8.41
CA ILE A 169 -13.16 -0.89 -8.48
C ILE A 169 -13.68 -0.46 -9.86
N GLN A 170 -13.16 0.65 -10.40
CA GLN A 170 -13.53 1.14 -11.73
C GLN A 170 -13.19 0.11 -12.83
N GLN A 171 -12.02 -0.53 -12.74
CA GLN A 171 -11.59 -1.54 -13.72
C GLN A 171 -12.38 -2.86 -13.61
N SER A 172 -12.91 -3.19 -12.43
CA SER A 172 -13.64 -4.44 -12.21
C SER A 172 -15.14 -4.29 -12.39
N LEU A 173 -15.76 -3.27 -11.77
CA LEU A 173 -17.21 -3.06 -11.73
C LEU A 173 -17.70 -1.98 -12.72
N HIS A 174 -16.79 -1.32 -13.44
CA HIS A 174 -17.10 -0.22 -14.37
C HIS A 174 -17.92 0.92 -13.72
N LEU A 175 -17.78 1.09 -12.41
CA LEU A 175 -18.42 2.16 -11.65
C LEU A 175 -17.64 3.47 -11.80
N ASP A 176 -18.35 4.59 -11.70
CA ASP A 176 -17.72 5.91 -11.61
C ASP A 176 -16.73 5.95 -10.43
N LEU A 177 -15.54 6.51 -10.69
CA LEU A 177 -14.46 6.65 -9.71
C LEU A 177 -14.95 7.32 -8.42
N TYR A 178 -15.78 8.37 -8.52
CA TYR A 178 -16.32 9.09 -7.37
C TYR A 178 -17.27 8.23 -6.55
N LEU A 179 -18.10 7.43 -7.22
CA LEU A 179 -19.03 6.51 -6.54
C LEU A 179 -18.27 5.39 -5.82
N ALA A 180 -17.21 4.86 -6.45
CA ALA A 180 -16.33 3.86 -5.86
C ALA A 180 -15.64 4.39 -4.58
N ILE A 181 -15.09 5.60 -4.64
CA ILE A 181 -14.45 6.29 -3.51
C ILE A 181 -15.43 6.46 -2.35
N VAL A 182 -16.63 7.00 -2.61
CA VAL A 182 -17.64 7.25 -1.56
C VAL A 182 -18.13 5.94 -0.96
N GLY A 183 -18.37 4.91 -1.79
CA GLY A 183 -18.78 3.59 -1.31
C GLY A 183 -17.73 2.94 -0.42
N LEU A 184 -16.46 2.98 -0.82
CA LEU A 184 -15.34 2.46 -0.03
C LEU A 184 -15.24 3.17 1.32
N LEU A 185 -15.30 4.51 1.34
CA LEU A 185 -15.28 5.29 2.58
C LEU A 185 -16.44 4.97 3.51
N ALA A 186 -17.65 4.83 2.97
CA ALA A 186 -18.83 4.55 3.76
C ALA A 186 -18.74 3.19 4.45
N ILE A 187 -18.30 2.16 3.73
CA ILE A 187 -18.11 0.81 4.28
C ILE A 187 -17.00 0.83 5.34
N THR A 188 -15.86 1.44 5.02
CA THR A 188 -14.72 1.56 5.95
C THR A 188 -15.10 2.29 7.22
N ALA A 189 -15.73 3.45 7.12
CA ALA A 189 -16.18 4.21 8.28
C ALA A 189 -17.18 3.42 9.13
N LEU A 190 -18.13 2.70 8.51
CA LEU A 190 -19.14 1.95 9.23
C LEU A 190 -18.52 0.84 10.09
N TYR A 191 -17.62 0.02 9.54
CA TYR A 191 -17.03 -1.07 10.31
C TYR A 191 -15.97 -0.58 11.31
N THR A 192 -15.23 0.49 11.00
CA THR A 192 -14.25 1.08 11.94
C THR A 192 -14.95 1.65 13.18
N VAL A 193 -16.06 2.39 12.99
CA VAL A 193 -16.85 2.96 14.11
C VAL A 193 -17.53 1.85 14.93
N ALA A 194 -18.01 0.80 14.28
CA ALA A 194 -18.67 -0.30 14.96
C ALA A 194 -17.71 -1.19 15.77
N GLY A 195 -16.46 -1.36 15.30
CA GLY A 195 -15.55 -2.41 15.77
C GLY A 195 -14.58 -2.06 16.91
N GLY A 196 -14.02 -0.86 16.92
CA GLY A 196 -12.94 -0.49 17.85
C GLY A 196 -11.58 -1.14 17.54
N LEU A 197 -10.52 -0.77 18.27
CA LEU A 197 -9.13 -1.12 17.92
C LEU A 197 -8.87 -2.63 17.86
N ALA A 198 -9.41 -3.39 18.82
CA ALA A 198 -9.24 -4.84 18.85
C ALA A 198 -9.87 -5.53 17.63
N ALA A 199 -11.05 -5.07 17.19
CA ALA A 199 -11.69 -5.61 16.00
C ALA A 199 -10.86 -5.34 14.75
N VAL A 200 -10.30 -4.13 14.64
CA VAL A 200 -9.41 -3.72 13.55
C VAL A 200 -8.19 -4.64 13.46
N ILE A 201 -7.51 -4.92 14.57
CA ILE A 201 -6.32 -5.80 14.58
C ILE A 201 -6.65 -7.21 14.08
N TYR A 202 -7.79 -7.77 14.49
CA TYR A 202 -8.19 -9.11 14.02
C TYR A 202 -8.61 -9.12 12.55
N THR A 203 -9.31 -8.09 12.07
CA THR A 203 -9.67 -7.97 10.65
C THR A 203 -8.43 -7.74 9.79
N ASP A 204 -7.46 -6.97 10.26
CA ASP A 204 -6.19 -6.69 9.58
C ASP A 204 -5.34 -7.95 9.49
N ALA A 205 -5.23 -8.73 10.58
CA ALA A 205 -4.50 -9.98 10.58
C ALA A 205 -5.07 -10.99 9.57
N LEU A 206 -6.41 -11.07 9.49
CA LEU A 206 -7.09 -11.89 8.50
C LEU A 206 -6.85 -11.36 7.08
N GLN A 207 -6.95 -10.05 6.87
CA GLN A 207 -6.72 -9.42 5.58
C GLN A 207 -5.29 -9.65 5.09
N THR A 208 -4.28 -9.54 5.95
CA THR A 208 -2.89 -9.87 5.63
C THR A 208 -2.75 -11.30 5.13
N LEU A 209 -3.41 -12.27 5.77
CA LEU A 209 -3.35 -13.67 5.33
C LEU A 209 -3.96 -13.85 3.93
N ILE A 210 -5.14 -13.25 3.69
CA ILE A 210 -5.83 -13.30 2.40
C ILE A 210 -4.98 -12.62 1.31
N MET A 211 -4.41 -11.46 1.60
CA MET A 211 -3.54 -10.72 0.68
C MET A 211 -2.28 -11.53 0.34
N LEU A 212 -1.65 -12.17 1.32
CA LEU A 212 -0.44 -12.98 1.11
C LEU A 212 -0.74 -14.20 0.23
N ILE A 213 -1.82 -14.93 0.52
CA ILE A 213 -2.23 -16.09 -0.29
C ILE A 213 -2.58 -15.64 -1.72
N GLY A 214 -3.36 -14.56 -1.86
CA GLY A 214 -3.72 -13.99 -3.16
C GLY A 214 -2.49 -13.57 -3.98
N ALA A 215 -1.51 -12.92 -3.33
CA ALA A 215 -0.26 -12.52 -3.98
C ALA A 215 0.56 -13.72 -4.46
N LEU A 216 0.67 -14.78 -3.66
CA LEU A 216 1.40 -16.00 -4.04
C LEU A 216 0.72 -16.74 -5.21
N ILE A 217 -0.61 -16.82 -5.18
CA ILE A 217 -1.39 -17.42 -6.28
C ILE A 217 -1.21 -16.61 -7.56
N LEU A 218 -1.36 -15.28 -7.49
CA LEU A 218 -1.19 -14.39 -8.63
C LEU A 218 0.22 -14.47 -9.20
N MET A 219 1.24 -14.51 -8.33
CA MET A 219 2.63 -14.72 -8.72
C MET A 219 2.77 -16.05 -9.49
N GLY A 220 2.26 -17.15 -8.95
CA GLY A 220 2.31 -18.47 -9.59
C GLY A 220 1.68 -18.50 -10.98
N TYR A 221 0.45 -17.97 -11.12
CA TYR A 221 -0.23 -17.86 -12.42
C TYR A 221 0.52 -16.96 -13.40
N SER A 222 1.05 -15.83 -12.93
CA SER A 222 1.81 -14.89 -13.77
C SER A 222 3.10 -15.53 -14.29
N PHE A 223 3.85 -16.23 -13.44
CA PHE A 223 5.05 -16.96 -13.86
C PHE A 223 4.72 -18.08 -14.86
N ALA A 224 3.63 -18.81 -14.66
CA ALA A 224 3.20 -19.85 -15.60
C ALA A 224 2.80 -19.26 -16.96
N ALA A 225 2.05 -18.16 -16.99
CA ALA A 225 1.62 -17.49 -18.22
C ALA A 225 2.80 -16.91 -19.02
N VAL A 226 3.82 -16.42 -18.33
CA VAL A 226 5.01 -15.81 -18.95
C VAL A 226 5.97 -16.89 -19.48
N GLY A 227 5.92 -18.12 -18.98
CA GLY A 227 6.82 -19.21 -19.35
C GLY A 227 8.04 -19.34 -18.43
N GLY A 228 7.87 -19.00 -17.15
CA GLY A 228 8.92 -19.04 -16.14
C GLY A 228 9.89 -17.86 -16.20
N MET A 229 11.04 -18.00 -15.54
CA MET A 229 12.05 -16.93 -15.42
C MET A 229 12.70 -16.60 -16.77
N GLU A 230 12.85 -17.58 -17.65
CA GLU A 230 13.43 -17.39 -18.97
C GLU A 230 12.50 -16.60 -19.88
N GLY A 231 11.22 -17.00 -19.92
CA GLY A 231 10.18 -16.23 -20.61
C GLY A 231 10.00 -14.82 -20.06
N LEU A 232 10.23 -14.62 -18.75
CA LEU A 232 10.18 -13.29 -18.14
C LEU A 232 11.32 -12.41 -18.66
N LYS A 233 12.55 -12.93 -18.70
CA LYS A 233 13.70 -12.17 -19.22
C LYS A 233 13.53 -11.79 -20.68
N GLU A 234 13.00 -12.70 -21.50
CA GLU A 234 12.80 -12.43 -22.92
C GLU A 234 11.63 -11.46 -23.16
N LYS A 235 10.45 -11.74 -22.59
CA LYS A 235 9.24 -10.95 -22.85
C LYS A 235 9.27 -9.58 -22.17
N TYR A 236 10.00 -9.40 -21.08
CA TYR A 236 10.12 -8.11 -20.41
C TYR A 236 10.68 -7.03 -21.34
N PHE A 237 11.71 -7.35 -22.14
CA PHE A 237 12.29 -6.40 -23.10
C PHE A 237 11.40 -6.12 -24.31
N LEU A 238 10.45 -7.02 -24.58
CA LEU A 238 9.47 -6.88 -25.67
C LEU A 238 8.19 -6.17 -25.22
N ALA A 239 7.96 -6.03 -23.91
CA ALA A 239 6.76 -5.43 -23.31
C ALA A 239 6.83 -3.90 -23.34
N VAL A 240 6.71 -3.32 -24.54
CA VAL A 240 6.66 -1.86 -24.75
C VAL A 240 5.20 -1.39 -24.70
N ALA A 241 4.94 -0.29 -23.98
CA ALA A 241 3.60 0.29 -23.89
C ALA A 241 3.10 0.77 -25.26
N SER A 242 1.86 0.40 -25.62
CA SER A 242 1.26 0.73 -26.92
C SER A 242 0.96 2.21 -27.12
N ASN A 243 0.85 2.99 -26.04
CA ASN A 243 0.53 4.43 -26.09
C ASN A 243 1.73 5.22 -25.55
N ARG A 244 2.56 5.71 -26.47
CA ARG A 244 3.84 6.39 -26.19
C ARG A 244 3.77 7.82 -26.71
N SER A 245 4.25 8.77 -25.89
CA SER A 245 4.69 10.06 -26.42
C SER A 245 6.05 9.87 -27.08
N GLU A 246 6.16 10.16 -28.39
CA GLU A 246 7.34 9.84 -29.22
C GLU A 246 8.67 10.37 -28.68
N ASN A 247 8.64 11.35 -27.78
CA ASN A 247 9.82 12.10 -27.33
C ASN A 247 10.40 11.67 -25.97
N ASN A 248 9.80 10.70 -25.27
CA ASN A 248 10.25 10.29 -23.93
C ASN A 248 10.79 8.85 -23.90
N SER A 249 11.81 8.61 -23.06
CA SER A 249 12.30 7.27 -22.70
C SER A 249 11.35 6.50 -21.78
N CYS A 250 10.20 7.09 -21.42
CA CYS A 250 9.18 6.52 -20.56
C CYS A 250 8.50 5.34 -21.27
N GLY A 251 8.41 4.20 -20.57
CA GLY A 251 7.76 2.98 -21.09
C GLY A 251 8.67 2.06 -21.91
N LEU A 252 9.97 2.35 -22.01
CA LEU A 252 10.97 1.44 -22.58
C LEU A 252 11.61 0.58 -21.48
N PRO A 253 11.65 -0.76 -21.64
CA PRO A 253 12.32 -1.63 -20.67
C PRO A 253 13.83 -1.38 -20.70
N ARG A 254 14.40 -1.08 -19.53
CA ARG A 254 15.81 -0.75 -19.38
C ARG A 254 16.68 -2.01 -19.32
N GLU A 255 17.86 -1.96 -19.93
CA GLU A 255 18.80 -3.10 -20.01
C GLU A 255 19.28 -3.61 -18.63
N ASP A 256 19.33 -2.74 -17.61
CA ASP A 256 19.69 -3.06 -16.22
C ASP A 256 18.49 -3.42 -15.32
N ALA A 257 17.31 -3.70 -15.89
CA ALA A 257 16.08 -3.96 -15.15
C ALA A 257 16.16 -5.15 -14.17
N PHE A 258 17.03 -6.14 -14.42
CA PHE A 258 17.20 -7.31 -13.56
C PHE A 258 18.29 -7.14 -12.48
N HIS A 259 18.91 -5.96 -12.36
CA HIS A 259 19.87 -5.65 -11.31
C HIS A 259 19.23 -4.85 -10.18
N ILE A 260 19.32 -5.38 -8.95
CA ILE A 260 18.82 -4.70 -7.74
C ILE A 260 19.69 -3.47 -7.44
N PHE A 261 21.02 -3.63 -7.48
CA PHE A 261 21.98 -2.54 -7.33
C PHE A 261 22.45 -2.08 -8.70
N ARG A 262 22.05 -0.86 -9.08
CA ARG A 262 22.36 -0.29 -10.38
C ARG A 262 23.58 0.61 -10.33
N ASP A 263 24.10 0.90 -11.52
CA ASP A 263 25.26 1.78 -11.71
C ASP A 263 25.10 3.11 -10.96
N PRO A 264 26.15 3.58 -10.25
CA PRO A 264 26.06 4.74 -9.39
C PRO A 264 25.93 6.09 -10.12
N LEU A 265 26.26 6.17 -11.42
CA LEU A 265 26.37 7.44 -12.14
C LEU A 265 25.37 7.58 -13.29
N THR A 266 24.96 6.47 -13.90
CA THR A 266 24.16 6.46 -15.13
C THR A 266 22.73 6.00 -14.93
N SER A 267 22.37 5.58 -13.72
CA SER A 267 21.06 4.99 -13.43
C SER A 267 20.15 5.91 -12.61
N ASP A 268 18.85 5.82 -12.84
CA ASP A 268 17.82 6.60 -12.12
C ASP A 268 17.69 6.19 -10.65
N LEU A 269 18.10 4.95 -10.34
CA LEU A 269 18.09 4.36 -9.00
C LEU A 269 19.50 3.86 -8.65
N PRO A 270 20.47 4.76 -8.43
CA PRO A 270 21.86 4.38 -8.22
C PRO A 270 22.00 3.69 -6.86
N TRP A 271 22.84 2.65 -6.78
CA TRP A 271 23.00 1.87 -5.55
C TRP A 271 23.37 2.70 -4.30
N PRO A 272 24.18 3.80 -4.37
CA PRO A 272 24.45 4.61 -3.19
C PRO A 272 23.21 5.38 -2.72
N GLY A 273 22.36 5.81 -3.66
CA GLY A 273 21.08 6.45 -3.34
C GLY A 273 20.13 5.47 -2.64
N ILE A 274 20.08 4.23 -3.12
CA ILE A 274 19.30 3.15 -2.51
C ILE A 274 19.84 2.76 -1.13
N LEU A 275 21.15 2.71 -0.91
CA LEU A 275 21.69 2.30 0.39
C LEU A 275 21.78 3.42 1.40
N LEU A 276 22.21 4.63 1.00
CA LEU A 276 22.44 5.73 1.92
C LEU A 276 21.27 6.72 1.92
N GLY A 277 20.78 7.07 0.73
CA GLY A 277 19.70 8.04 0.57
C GLY A 277 18.36 7.52 1.09
N MET A 278 18.02 6.27 0.80
CA MET A 278 16.76 5.64 1.20
C MET A 278 16.73 5.17 2.65
N SER A 279 17.88 4.84 3.25
CA SER A 279 17.92 4.37 4.62
C SER A 279 17.34 5.38 5.60
N ILE A 280 17.55 6.69 5.40
CA ILE A 280 17.04 7.71 6.32
C ILE A 280 15.49 7.80 6.25
N PRO A 281 14.86 7.97 5.07
CA PRO A 281 13.40 7.91 4.95
C PRO A 281 12.81 6.59 5.42
N SER A 282 13.47 5.46 5.11
CA SER A 282 13.03 4.13 5.51
C SER A 282 13.02 3.99 7.03
N LEU A 283 14.08 4.45 7.71
CA LEU A 283 14.12 4.48 9.17
C LEU A 283 13.04 5.37 9.78
N TRP A 284 12.77 6.55 9.19
CA TRP A 284 11.67 7.39 9.64
C TRP A 284 10.33 6.67 9.46
N TYR A 285 10.08 6.12 8.27
CA TYR A 285 8.85 5.42 7.93
C TYR A 285 8.60 4.21 8.84
N TRP A 286 9.55 3.28 8.90
CA TRP A 286 9.38 2.05 9.67
C TRP A 286 9.46 2.28 11.19
N CYS A 287 10.31 3.19 11.68
CA CYS A 287 10.48 3.36 13.14
C CYS A 287 9.57 4.43 13.75
N THR A 288 9.06 5.40 12.98
CA THR A 288 8.25 6.53 13.48
C THR A 288 6.81 6.47 13.01
N ASP A 289 6.57 6.27 11.70
CA ASP A 289 5.21 6.27 11.12
C ASP A 289 4.40 5.05 11.58
N GLN A 290 5.02 3.86 11.62
CA GLN A 290 4.34 2.65 12.07
C GLN A 290 3.79 2.71 13.50
N VAL A 291 4.49 3.39 14.41
CA VAL A 291 4.07 3.53 15.81
C VAL A 291 2.88 4.48 15.96
N GLN A 292 2.55 5.26 14.92
CA GLN A 292 1.36 6.11 14.90
C GLN A 292 0.14 5.42 14.25
N GLY A 293 0.35 4.36 13.46
CA GLY A 293 -0.68 3.66 12.69
C GLY A 293 -1.32 2.45 13.39
N THR A 294 -0.83 2.07 14.57
CA THR A 294 -1.42 1.04 15.46
C THR A 294 -2.07 1.70 16.66
#